data_AF-W4V3S4-F1
#
_entry.id   AF-W4V3S4-F1
#
_cell.length_a   1.000
_cell.length_b   1.000
_cell.length_c   1.000
_cell.angle_alpha   90.00
_cell.angle_beta   90.00
_cell.angle_gamma   90.00
#
_symmetry.space_group_name_H-M   'P 1'
#
loop_
_entity.id
_entity.type
_entity.pdbx_description
1 polymer ?
#
loop_
_entity_poly.entity_id
_entity_poly.type
_entity_poly.pdbx_seq_one_letter_code
_entity_poly.pdbx_strand_id
1 'polypeptide(L)'
;MGSIASFIFSMAPSVGASGAIFGLLGALIYYGIEHPALFKRGFGKSILMTLVLNIVYGFSVPRIDNFGHFGGLIGGFLASGVVGTPFSRRSLKKRTAFTAVMAVLLSISLYCGFTNSQNRLLEKCKLIRHFYDEQNWQSAKLLVRK
;
A
#
# COMPACT_ATOMS: atom_id res chain seq x y z
N MET A 1 -3.82 0.43 -1.79
CA MET A 1 -2.76 1.31 -1.22
C MET A 1 -1.44 0.60 -1.07
N GLY A 2 -1.34 -0.54 -0.34
CA GLY A 2 -0.07 -1.27 -0.18
C GLY A 2 0.63 -1.61 -1.51
N SER A 3 -0.07 -2.24 -2.45
CA SER A 3 0.49 -2.56 -3.78
C SER A 3 0.88 -1.32 -4.61
N ILE A 4 0.25 -0.17 -4.37
CA ILE A 4 0.58 1.09 -5.07
C ILE A 4 1.86 1.70 -4.48
N ALA A 5 2.01 1.69 -3.15
CA ALA A 5 3.24 2.14 -2.50
C ALA A 5 4.43 1.23 -2.87
N SER A 6 4.21 -0.08 -2.91
CA SER A 6 5.15 -1.06 -3.46
C SER A 6 5.56 -0.71 -4.89
N PHE A 7 4.57 -0.44 -5.75
CA PHE A 7 4.82 -0.06 -7.13
C PHE A 7 5.67 1.22 -7.23
N ILE A 8 5.52 2.19 -6.34
CA ILE A 8 6.30 3.43 -6.39
C ILE A 8 7.75 3.22 -5.94
N PHE A 9 7.99 2.39 -4.92
CA PHE A 9 9.26 2.39 -4.19
C PHE A 9 10.05 1.07 -4.22
N SER A 10 9.51 -0.01 -4.79
CA SER A 10 10.15 -1.33 -4.83
C SER A 10 10.39 -1.83 -6.26
N MET A 11 11.61 -2.30 -6.54
CA MET A 11 11.99 -2.90 -7.82
C MET A 11 11.49 -4.35 -8.00
N ALA A 12 11.09 -5.03 -6.91
CA ALA A 12 10.63 -6.41 -6.95
C ALA A 12 9.09 -6.47 -6.96
N PRO A 13 8.46 -7.41 -7.70
CA PRO A 13 7.01 -7.59 -7.67
C PRO A 13 6.56 -7.90 -6.24
N SER A 14 5.72 -7.02 -5.68
CA SER A 14 5.14 -7.18 -4.35
C SER A 14 4.12 -8.32 -4.38
N VAL A 15 4.55 -9.52 -3.99
CA VAL A 15 3.66 -10.68 -3.73
C VAL A 15 3.00 -10.44 -2.35
N GLY A 16 2.11 -9.45 -2.32
CA GLY A 16 1.83 -8.63 -1.13
C GLY A 16 0.73 -9.13 -0.20
N ALA A 17 0.85 -10.35 0.36
CA ALA A 17 -0.02 -10.77 1.47
C ALA A 17 0.21 -9.92 2.74
N SER A 18 1.47 -9.56 3.00
CA SER A 18 1.85 -8.76 4.17
C SER A 18 1.28 -7.32 4.12
N GLY A 19 1.20 -6.70 2.95
CA GLY A 19 0.53 -5.40 2.80
C GLY A 19 -0.95 -5.40 3.21
N ALA A 20 -1.66 -6.51 2.95
CA ALA A 20 -3.05 -6.68 3.39
C ALA A 20 -3.16 -6.87 4.92
N ILE A 21 -2.22 -7.59 5.54
CA ILE A 21 -2.13 -7.71 7.00
C ILE A 21 -1.92 -6.35 7.65
N PHE A 22 -0.98 -5.55 7.12
CA PHE A 22 -0.80 -4.17 7.59
C PHE A 22 -2.05 -3.31 7.37
N GLY A 23 -2.78 -3.50 6.28
CA GLY A 23 -4.10 -2.89 6.09
C GLY A 23 -5.10 -3.25 7.18
N LEU A 24 -5.19 -4.52 7.56
CA LEU A 24 -6.06 -4.95 8.65
C LEU A 24 -5.62 -4.37 10.00
N LEU A 25 -4.30 -4.32 10.28
CA LEU A 25 -3.77 -3.66 11.47
C LEU A 25 -4.14 -2.17 11.51
N GLY A 26 -4.09 -1.48 10.36
CA GLY A 26 -4.50 -0.08 10.23
C GLY A 26 -5.98 0.13 10.53
N ALA A 27 -6.83 -0.77 10.05
CA ALA A 27 -8.26 -0.78 10.35
C ALA A 27 -8.54 -1.01 11.85
N LEU A 28 -7.78 -1.91 12.49
CA LEU A 28 -7.92 -2.19 13.92
C LEU A 28 -7.42 -1.04 14.80
N ILE A 29 -6.38 -0.32 14.39
CA ILE A 29 -5.95 0.91 15.06
C ILE A 29 -7.06 1.95 15.02
N TYR A 30 -7.67 2.15 13.85
CA TYR A 30 -8.80 3.05 13.72
C TYR A 30 -9.96 2.66 14.65
N TYR A 31 -10.32 1.38 14.69
CA TYR A 31 -11.33 0.86 15.62
C TYR A 31 -10.93 1.11 17.09
N GLY A 32 -9.65 0.94 17.43
CA GLY A 32 -9.14 1.19 18.77
C GLY A 32 -9.22 2.64 19.21
N ILE A 33 -9.09 3.59 18.29
CA ILE A 33 -9.30 5.02 18.56
C ILE A 33 -10.78 5.31 18.85
N GLU A 34 -11.70 4.66 18.14
CA GLU A 34 -13.14 4.82 18.40
C GLU A 34 -13.58 4.13 19.70
N HIS A 35 -12.96 3.00 20.05
CA HIS A 35 -13.33 2.17 21.19
C HIS A 35 -12.13 1.88 22.12
N PRO A 36 -11.56 2.90 22.77
CA PRO A 36 -10.30 2.77 23.53
C PRO A 36 -10.40 1.81 24.71
N ALA A 37 -11.56 1.70 25.35
CA ALA A 37 -11.78 0.76 26.46
C ALA A 37 -11.71 -0.71 26.00
N LEU A 38 -12.34 -1.03 24.86
CA LEU A 38 -12.31 -2.38 24.27
C LEU A 38 -10.92 -2.73 23.74
N PHE A 39 -10.26 -1.76 23.10
CA PHE A 39 -8.92 -1.93 22.57
C PHE A 39 -7.90 -2.24 23.67
N LYS A 40 -7.95 -1.52 24.79
CA LYS A 40 -7.05 -1.74 25.93
C LYS A 40 -7.31 -3.07 26.65
N ARG A 41 -8.56 -3.51 26.78
CA ARG A 41 -8.93 -4.75 27.47
C ARG A 41 -8.74 -6.02 26.64
N GLY A 42 -8.90 -5.94 25.32
CA GLY A 42 -8.88 -7.11 24.44
C GLY A 42 -7.52 -7.36 23.80
N PHE A 43 -7.31 -6.76 22.63
CA PHE A 43 -6.26 -7.15 21.69
C PHE A 43 -5.27 -6.02 21.32
N GLY A 44 -5.42 -4.83 21.89
CA GLY A 44 -4.61 -3.66 21.51
C GLY A 44 -3.11 -3.83 21.76
N LYS A 45 -2.73 -4.48 22.87
CA LYS A 45 -1.31 -4.77 23.18
C LYS A 45 -0.70 -5.75 22.17
N SER A 46 -1.44 -6.81 21.81
CA SER A 46 -1.00 -7.80 20.82
C SER A 46 -0.88 -7.20 19.41
N ILE A 47 -1.82 -6.35 19.01
CA ILE A 47 -1.76 -5.63 17.72
C ILE A 47 -0.54 -4.72 17.65
N LEU A 48 -0.30 -3.92 18.71
CA LEU A 48 0.83 -3.01 18.74
C LEU A 48 2.16 -3.78 18.76
N MET A 49 2.24 -4.88 19.50
CA MET A 49 3.41 -5.74 19.53
C MET A 49 3.69 -6.38 18.16
N THR A 50 2.66 -6.93 17.51
CA THR A 50 2.77 -7.47 16.14
C THR A 50 3.21 -6.39 15.15
N LEU A 51 2.67 -5.18 15.26
CA LEU A 51 3.07 -4.07 14.40
C LEU A 51 4.54 -3.71 14.59
N VAL A 52 4.99 -3.54 15.84
CA VAL A 52 6.38 -3.21 16.17
C VAL A 52 7.33 -4.31 15.68
N LEU A 53 7.01 -5.58 15.94
CA LEU A 53 7.83 -6.70 15.50
C LEU A 53 7.95 -6.76 13.97
N ASN A 54 6.84 -6.59 13.24
CA ASN A 54 6.87 -6.58 11.78
C ASN A 54 7.65 -5.39 11.21
N ILE A 55 7.59 -4.22 11.86
CA ILE A 55 8.39 -3.06 11.45
C ILE A 55 9.89 -3.32 11.68
N VAL A 56 10.27 -3.77 12.87
CA VAL A 56 11.68 -4.06 13.21
C VAL A 56 12.25 -5.16 12.29
N TYR A 57 11.48 -6.22 12.05
CA TYR A 57 11.87 -7.28 11.12
C TYR A 57 11.96 -6.77 9.68
N GLY A 58 11.02 -5.90 9.26
CA GLY A 58 11.00 -5.23 7.96
C GLY A 58 12.24 -4.38 7.68
N PHE A 59 12.78 -3.69 8.70
CA PHE A 59 14.03 -2.94 8.57
C PHE A 59 15.28 -3.82 8.59
N SER A 60 15.21 -5.02 9.18
CA SER A 60 16.36 -5.93 9.33
C SER A 60 16.64 -6.75 8.07
N VAL A 61 15.68 -6.87 7.14
CA VAL A 61 15.79 -7.69 5.94
C VAL A 61 15.73 -6.80 4.67
N PRO A 62 16.84 -6.64 3.91
CA PRO A 62 16.94 -5.73 2.76
C PRO A 62 15.99 -6.00 1.57
N ARG A 63 15.27 -7.12 1.60
CA ARG A 63 14.29 -7.52 0.57
C ARG A 63 12.83 -7.25 0.97
N ILE A 64 12.58 -6.69 2.15
CA ILE A 64 11.22 -6.38 2.61
C ILE A 64 10.80 -5.00 2.12
N ASP A 65 9.63 -4.96 1.48
CA ASP A 65 9.03 -3.74 0.98
C ASP A 65 8.25 -3.01 2.09
N ASN A 66 8.99 -2.22 2.86
CA ASN A 66 8.44 -1.40 3.94
C ASN A 66 7.44 -0.36 3.43
N PHE A 67 7.61 0.14 2.20
CA PHE A 67 6.67 1.10 1.60
C PHE A 67 5.31 0.46 1.35
N GLY A 68 5.29 -0.79 0.87
CA GLY A 68 4.08 -1.59 0.74
C GLY A 68 3.34 -1.81 2.07
N HIS A 69 4.08 -2.02 3.16
CA HIS A 69 3.52 -2.17 4.51
C HIS A 69 2.91 -0.87 5.05
N PHE A 70 3.63 0.24 4.96
CA PHE A 70 3.12 1.55 5.37
C PHE A 70 1.92 1.99 4.52
N GLY A 71 1.97 1.74 3.21
CA GLY A 71 0.84 1.99 2.31
C GLY A 71 -0.38 1.12 2.67
N GLY A 72 -0.16 -0.13 3.06
CA GLY A 72 -1.19 -1.01 3.61
C GLY A 72 -1.83 -0.41 4.85
N LEU A 73 -1.02 -0.09 5.86
CA LEU A 73 -1.45 0.47 7.16
C LEU A 73 -2.29 1.73 7.02
N ILE A 74 -1.79 2.71 6.27
CA ILE A 74 -2.48 3.99 6.04
C ILE A 74 -3.77 3.76 5.25
N GLY A 75 -3.73 2.91 4.22
CA GLY A 75 -4.90 2.58 3.41
C GLY A 75 -6.00 1.90 4.22
N GLY A 76 -5.66 0.94 5.08
CA GLY A 76 -6.62 0.28 5.95
C GLY A 76 -7.26 1.22 6.96
N PHE A 77 -6.45 2.08 7.60
CA PHE A 77 -6.91 3.10 8.53
C PHE A 77 -7.91 4.07 7.88
N LEU A 78 -7.56 4.61 6.71
CA LEU A 78 -8.42 5.54 5.98
C LEU A 78 -9.69 4.85 5.47
N ALA A 79 -9.61 3.59 5.00
CA ALA A 79 -10.75 2.83 4.52
C ALA A 79 -11.78 2.59 5.63
N SER A 80 -11.32 2.25 6.84
CA SER A 80 -12.20 2.18 8.03
C SER A 80 -12.82 3.54 8.37
N GLY A 81 -12.12 4.64 8.14
CA GLY A 81 -12.65 6.00 8.23
C GLY A 81 -13.78 6.33 7.27
N VAL A 82 -13.70 5.82 6.03
CA VAL A 82 -14.72 5.98 4.99
C VAL A 82 -15.94 5.11 5.28
N VAL A 83 -15.73 3.81 5.49
CA VAL A 83 -16.80 2.84 5.74
C VAL A 83 -17.50 3.14 7.06
N GLY A 84 -16.76 3.63 8.06
CA GLY A 84 -17.27 3.87 9.40
C GLY A 84 -17.59 2.55 10.14
N THR A 85 -17.84 2.64 11.44
CA THR A 85 -18.25 1.48 12.24
C THR A 85 -19.78 1.42 12.35
N PRO A 86 -20.37 0.21 12.38
CA PRO A 86 -21.82 0.02 12.46
C PRO A 86 -22.45 0.62 13.73
N PHE A 87 -21.65 0.88 14.77
CA PHE A 87 -22.11 1.36 16.08
C PHE A 87 -21.99 2.88 16.28
N SER A 88 -21.53 3.63 15.27
CA SER A 88 -21.30 5.07 15.38
C SER A 88 -22.24 5.85 14.45
N ARG A 89 -23.16 6.66 15.02
CA ARG A 89 -23.82 7.78 14.30
C ARG A 89 -22.79 8.87 14.02
N ARG A 90 -21.92 8.64 13.03
CA ARG A 90 -20.84 9.56 12.69
C ARG A 90 -21.39 10.74 11.90
N SER A 91 -20.88 11.93 12.21
CA SER A 91 -21.14 13.12 11.41
C SER A 91 -20.65 12.90 9.97
N LEU A 92 -21.53 13.12 8.99
CA LEU A 92 -21.23 13.07 7.55
C LEU A 92 -19.95 13.83 7.20
N LYS A 93 -19.65 14.93 7.91
CA LYS A 93 -18.44 15.76 7.73
C LYS A 93 -17.14 15.00 7.97
N LYS A 94 -17.11 14.06 8.92
CA LYS A 94 -15.90 13.23 9.17
C LYS A 94 -15.71 12.20 8.06
N ARG A 95 -16.80 11.57 7.60
CA ARG A 95 -16.76 10.62 6.47
C ARG A 95 -16.26 11.30 5.19
N THR A 96 -16.78 12.47 4.85
CA THR A 96 -16.35 13.20 3.64
C THR A 96 -14.88 13.60 3.72
N ALA A 97 -14.37 13.98 4.90
CA ALA A 97 -12.95 14.26 5.10
C ALA A 97 -12.07 13.02 4.86
N PHE A 98 -12.43 11.86 5.42
CA PHE A 98 -11.70 10.61 5.18
C PHE A 98 -11.71 10.20 3.70
N THR A 99 -12.85 10.35 3.03
CA THR A 99 -12.98 10.05 1.60
C THR A 99 -12.12 10.99 0.75
N ALA A 100 -12.12 12.29 1.05
CA ALA A 100 -11.30 13.27 0.33
C ALA A 100 -9.81 12.98 0.50
N VAL A 101 -9.36 12.73 1.75
CA VAL A 101 -7.96 12.38 2.05
C VAL A 101 -7.55 11.09 1.33
N MET A 102 -8.40 10.06 1.35
CA MET A 102 -8.14 8.81 0.64
C MET A 102 -7.99 9.04 -0.87
N ALA A 103 -8.90 9.81 -1.48
CA ALA A 103 -8.88 10.09 -2.91
C ALA A 103 -7.62 10.86 -3.31
N VAL A 104 -7.25 11.92 -2.57
CA VAL A 104 -6.04 12.71 -2.82
C VAL A 104 -4.79 11.83 -2.70
N LEU A 105 -4.69 11.00 -1.66
CA LEU A 105 -3.56 10.10 -1.48
C LEU A 105 -3.46 9.04 -2.58
N LEU A 106 -4.59 8.51 -3.07
CA LEU A 106 -4.62 7.60 -4.22
C LEU A 106 -4.09 8.30 -5.47
N SER A 107 -4.60 9.49 -5.76
CA SER A 107 -4.22 10.27 -6.94
C SER A 107 -2.73 10.63 -6.94
N ILE A 108 -2.21 11.11 -5.80
CA ILE A 108 -0.78 11.43 -5.65
C ILE A 108 0.07 10.16 -5.79
N SER A 109 -0.32 9.07 -5.12
CA SER A 109 0.45 7.82 -5.16
C SER A 109 0.50 7.24 -6.58
N LEU A 110 -0.62 7.21 -7.29
CA LEU A 110 -0.65 6.75 -8.68
C LEU A 110 0.20 7.65 -9.58
N TYR A 111 0.09 8.98 -9.43
CA TYR A 111 0.88 9.93 -10.20
C TYR A 111 2.38 9.71 -10.00
N CYS A 112 2.84 9.62 -8.75
CA CYS A 112 4.24 9.33 -8.41
C CYS A 112 4.71 7.96 -8.94
N GLY A 113 3.83 6.95 -8.95
CA GLY A 113 4.15 5.62 -9.45
C GLY A 113 4.42 5.61 -10.96
N PHE A 114 3.58 6.28 -11.74
CA PHE A 114 3.75 6.37 -13.20
C PHE A 114 4.87 7.32 -13.64
N THR A 115 5.25 8.28 -12.80
CA THR A 115 6.38 9.19 -13.07
C THR A 115 7.72 8.66 -12.59
N ASN A 116 7.76 7.62 -11.76
CA ASN A 116 9.02 7.01 -11.31
C ASN A 116 9.78 6.37 -12.49
N SER A 117 11.06 6.74 -12.64
CA SER A 117 11.94 6.26 -13.71
C SER A 117 12.22 4.75 -13.64
N GLN A 118 12.23 4.15 -12.45
CA GLN A 118 12.42 2.70 -12.28
C GLN A 118 11.27 1.89 -12.89
N ASN A 119 10.01 2.33 -12.68
CA ASN A 119 8.83 1.65 -13.23
C ASN A 119 8.77 1.72 -14.75
N ARG A 120 9.18 2.87 -15.31
CA ARG A 120 9.32 3.01 -16.76
C ARG A 120 10.37 2.07 -17.34
N LEU A 121 11.48 1.85 -16.64
CA LEU A 121 12.48 0.86 -17.05
C LEU A 121 11.93 -0.57 -16.97
N LEU A 122 11.24 -0.92 -15.88
CA LEU A 122 10.67 -2.25 -15.69
C LEU A 122 9.63 -2.59 -16.78
N GLU A 123 8.75 -1.64 -17.11
CA GLU A 123 7.78 -1.77 -18.21
C GLU A 123 8.48 -1.88 -19.57
N LYS A 124 9.50 -1.05 -19.86
CA LYS A 124 10.32 -1.19 -21.07
C LYS A 124 10.97 -2.57 -21.15
N CYS A 125 11.57 -3.07 -20.07
CA CYS A 125 12.20 -4.40 -20.03
C CYS A 125 11.18 -5.53 -20.24
N LYS A 126 9.98 -5.43 -19.66
CA LYS A 126 8.90 -6.41 -19.91
C LYS A 126 8.44 -6.41 -21.36
N LEU A 127 8.23 -5.23 -21.95
CA LEU A 127 7.86 -5.08 -23.37
C LEU A 127 8.94 -5.63 -24.29
N ILE A 128 10.22 -5.36 -24.00
CA ILE A 128 11.35 -5.92 -24.75
C ILE A 128 11.36 -7.45 -24.66
N ARG A 129 11.14 -8.03 -23.47
CA ARG A 129 11.01 -9.49 -23.29
C ARG A 129 9.83 -10.07 -24.06
N HIS A 130 8.67 -9.42 -24.00
CA HIS A 130 7.48 -9.86 -24.71
C HIS A 130 7.71 -9.90 -26.24
N PHE A 131 8.29 -8.84 -26.82
CA PHE A 131 8.64 -8.82 -28.24
C PHE A 131 9.76 -9.79 -28.60
N TYR A 132 10.66 -10.11 -27.67
CA TYR A 132 11.67 -11.14 -27.83
C TYR A 132 11.03 -12.54 -27.92
N ASP A 133 10.09 -12.84 -27.02
CA ASP A 133 9.37 -14.11 -26.97
C ASP A 133 8.46 -14.32 -28.20
N GLU A 134 7.88 -13.23 -28.73
CA GLU A 134 7.12 -13.22 -29.99
C GLU A 134 7.98 -13.22 -31.26
N GLN A 135 9.32 -13.27 -31.13
CA GLN A 135 10.28 -13.17 -32.23
C GLN A 135 10.16 -11.87 -33.07
N ASN A 136 9.57 -10.82 -32.51
CA ASN A 136 9.40 -9.52 -33.15
C ASN A 136 10.58 -8.57 -32.87
N TRP A 137 11.73 -8.90 -33.48
CA TRP A 137 13.02 -8.25 -33.23
C TRP A 137 13.08 -6.76 -33.61
N GLN A 138 12.28 -6.33 -34.58
CA GLN A 138 12.22 -4.93 -35.03
C GLN A 138 11.66 -4.02 -33.93
N SER A 139 10.54 -4.43 -33.33
CA SER A 139 9.87 -3.72 -32.24
C SER A 139 10.73 -3.65 -30.98
N ALA A 140 11.42 -4.74 -30.63
CA ALA A 140 12.34 -4.78 -29.49
C ALA A 140 13.52 -3.79 -29.64
N LYS A 141 14.12 -3.70 -30.84
CA LYS A 141 15.25 -2.79 -31.10
C LYS A 141 14.85 -1.31 -31.04
N LEU A 142 13.64 -0.97 -31.45
CA LEU A 142 13.10 0.40 -31.37
C LEU A 142 12.96 0.91 -29.93
N LEU A 143 12.63 0.02 -29.00
CA LEU A 143 12.45 0.34 -27.57
C LEU A 143 13.78 0.54 -26.82
N VAL A 144 14.87 -0.08 -27.28
CA VAL A 144 16.22 0.04 -26.68
C VAL A 144 16.92 1.34 -27.10
N ARG A 145 16.62 1.86 -28.30
CA ARG A 145 17.26 3.07 -28.85
C ARG A 145 16.73 4.41 -28.30
N LYS A 146 15.71 4.38 -27.42
CA LYS A 146 14.97 5.55 -26.90
C LYS A 146 15.03 5.62 -25.39
#